data_AF-A0A6I0EDZ3-F1
#
_entry.id   AF-A0A6I0EDZ3-F1
#
_cell.length_a   1.000
_cell.length_b   1.000
_cell.length_c   1.000
_cell.angle_alpha   90.00
_cell.angle_beta   90.00
_cell.angle_gamma   90.00
#
_symmetry.space_group_name_H-M   'P 1'
#
loop_
_entity.id
_entity.type
_entity.pdbx_description
1 polymer ?
#
loop_
_entity_poly.entity_id
_entity_poly.type
_entity_poly.pdbx_seq_one_letter_code
_entity_poly.pdbx_strand_id
1 'polypeptide(L)'
;MLLLRMLHTLLLTIVAAVLLPLPGFDLEARAEPEQPPQLSIAPAPVPEKAPEFGAIAFAPDGSFFSVWKIGSRLEAEEKVRAECAALGRGACEAVSFRGEVCAAIASGRIAKERKITYSGGGLTPSDAERLALGRCNADRRARGTCQLRTTVCGDGRLDSTTARAP
;
A
#
# COMPACT_ATOMS: atom_id res chain seq x y z
N MET A 1 -25.88 29.89 22.86
CA MET A 1 -25.60 29.70 24.31
C MET A 1 -25.27 28.26 24.72
N LEU A 2 -25.72 27.21 24.00
CA LEU A 2 -25.38 25.81 24.33
C LEU A 2 -23.90 25.43 24.09
N LEU A 3 -23.27 25.95 23.03
CA LEU A 3 -21.85 25.68 22.71
C LEU A 3 -20.88 26.20 23.77
N LEU A 4 -21.17 27.34 24.40
CA LEU A 4 -20.32 27.93 25.43
C LEU A 4 -20.33 27.12 26.74
N ARG A 5 -21.46 26.47 27.04
CA ARG A 5 -21.61 25.58 28.21
C ARG A 5 -20.86 24.27 28.03
N MET A 6 -20.90 23.67 26.84
CA MET A 6 -20.15 22.45 26.52
C MET A 6 -18.62 22.65 26.63
N LEU A 7 -18.13 23.80 26.17
CA LEU A 7 -16.70 24.13 26.23
C LEU A 7 -16.20 24.31 27.68
N HIS A 8 -17.02 24.92 28.55
CA HIS A 8 -16.69 25.07 29.98
C HIS A 8 -16.64 23.73 30.71
N THR A 9 -17.58 22.83 30.44
CA THR A 9 -17.56 21.48 31.05
C THR A 9 -16.34 20.66 30.62
N LEU A 10 -15.89 20.78 29.37
CA LEU A 10 -14.71 20.07 28.87
C LEU A 10 -13.42 20.62 29.48
N LEU A 11 -13.32 21.95 29.66
CA LEU A 11 -12.15 22.56 30.29
C LEU A 11 -12.00 22.17 31.77
N LEU A 12 -13.12 22.10 32.50
CA LEU A 12 -13.13 21.73 33.92
C LEU A 12 -12.69 20.28 34.16
N THR A 13 -13.01 19.35 33.25
CA THR A 13 -12.56 17.96 33.36
C THR A 13 -11.05 17.79 33.12
N ILE A 14 -10.43 18.63 32.29
CA ILE A 14 -8.99 18.57 32.02
C ILE A 14 -8.18 19.09 33.22
N VAL A 15 -8.66 20.13 33.90
CA VAL A 15 -7.97 20.69 35.07
C VAL A 15 -8.00 19.74 36.28
N ALA A 16 -9.07 18.95 36.43
CA ALA A 16 -9.18 17.98 37.54
C ALA A 16 -8.19 16.80 37.42
N ALA A 17 -7.69 16.48 36.23
CA ALA A 17 -6.76 15.36 36.03
C ALA A 17 -5.28 15.71 36.34
N VAL A 18 -4.92 17.00 36.37
CA VAL A 18 -3.53 17.46 36.58
C VAL A 18 -3.20 17.65 38.07
N LEU A 19 -4.21 17.68 38.95
CA LEU A 19 -4.03 17.96 40.38
C LEU A 19 -4.14 16.73 41.30
N LEU A 20 -4.15 15.51 40.76
CA LEU A 20 -4.12 14.30 41.58
C LEU A 20 -2.66 13.93 41.92
N PRO A 21 -2.24 14.03 43.20
CA PRO A 21 -0.93 13.55 43.63
C PRO A 21 -0.92 12.03 43.57
N LEU A 22 0.03 11.47 42.82
CA LEU A 22 0.33 10.04 42.83
C LEU A 22 0.93 9.67 44.20
N PRO A 23 0.43 8.64 44.89
CA PRO A 23 0.98 8.21 46.16
C PRO A 23 2.28 7.41 45.93
N GLY A 24 3.32 7.81 46.65
CA GLY A 24 4.33 6.92 47.21
C GLY A 24 5.32 6.30 46.23
N PHE A 25 6.42 7.00 45.97
CA PHE A 25 7.70 6.33 45.68
C PHE A 25 8.62 6.58 46.86
N ASP A 26 8.78 5.55 47.70
CA ASP A 26 9.83 5.46 48.70
C ASP A 26 11.19 5.64 48.03
N LEU A 27 11.87 6.73 48.38
CA LEU A 27 13.27 6.99 48.03
C LEU A 27 14.15 6.13 48.96
N GLU A 28 14.17 4.82 48.68
CA GLU A 28 15.19 3.94 49.25
C GLU A 28 16.50 4.23 48.53
N ALA A 29 17.33 5.08 49.13
CA ALA A 29 18.69 5.36 48.71
C ALA A 29 19.54 4.07 48.82
N ARG A 30 19.45 3.20 47.81
CA ARG A 30 20.45 2.16 47.59
C ARG A 30 21.65 2.80 46.92
N ALA A 31 22.77 2.82 47.64
CA ALA A 31 24.07 3.10 47.05
C ALA A 31 24.32 2.08 45.92
N GLU A 32 24.40 2.58 44.69
CA GLU A 32 24.67 1.80 43.49
C GLU A 32 26.17 1.45 43.46
N PRO A 33 26.56 0.17 43.34
CA PRO A 33 27.97 -0.19 43.21
C PRO A 33 28.47 0.29 41.83
N GLU A 34 29.59 1.02 41.81
CA GLU A 34 30.28 1.45 40.59
C GLU A 34 30.49 0.26 39.64
N GLN A 35 29.71 0.21 38.56
CA GLN A 35 29.96 -0.71 37.45
C GLN A 35 31.08 -0.14 36.57
N PRO A 36 32.12 -0.94 36.26
CA PRO A 36 33.19 -0.50 35.36
C PRO A 36 32.61 -0.16 33.98
N PRO A 37 33.25 0.77 33.24
CA PRO A 37 32.70 1.34 32.03
C PRO A 37 32.40 0.25 30.99
N GLN A 38 31.11 -0.03 30.79
CA GLN A 38 30.66 -0.88 29.71
C GLN A 38 30.76 -0.09 28.41
N LEU A 39 31.68 -0.50 27.53
CA LEU A 39 31.73 -0.06 26.15
C LEU A 39 30.43 -0.47 25.46
N SER A 40 29.45 0.44 25.43
CA SER A 40 28.19 0.27 24.72
C SER A 40 28.48 0.34 23.22
N ILE A 41 28.71 -0.82 22.60
CA ILE A 41 28.75 -0.95 21.14
C ILE A 41 27.31 -0.81 20.66
N ALA A 42 26.92 0.39 20.22
CA ALA A 42 25.65 0.61 19.57
C ALA A 42 25.57 -0.27 18.30
N PRO A 43 24.44 -0.93 18.01
CA PRO A 43 24.26 -1.65 16.76
C PRO A 43 24.51 -0.70 15.58
N ALA A 44 25.28 -1.13 14.60
CA ALA A 44 25.47 -0.36 13.38
C ALA A 44 24.08 -0.08 12.73
N PRO A 45 23.84 1.13 12.19
CA PRO A 45 22.59 1.44 11.53
C PRO A 45 22.36 0.44 10.39
N VAL A 46 21.21 -0.24 10.42
CA VAL A 46 20.80 -1.15 9.36
C VAL A 46 20.65 -0.33 8.09
N PRO A 47 21.30 -0.71 6.96
CA PRO A 47 21.16 0.03 5.72
C PRO A 47 19.68 0.06 5.32
N GLU A 48 19.13 1.27 5.21
CA GLU A 48 17.75 1.49 4.79
C GLU A 48 17.59 0.96 3.36
N LYS A 49 16.63 0.06 3.15
CA LYS A 49 16.39 -0.53 1.82
C LYS A 49 16.04 0.60 0.86
N ALA A 50 16.73 0.67 -0.28
CA ALA A 50 16.43 1.64 -1.32
C ALA A 50 14.94 1.58 -1.69
N PRO A 51 14.28 2.73 -1.94
CA PRO A 51 12.87 2.75 -2.28
C PRO A 51 12.65 2.03 -3.61
N GLU A 52 11.83 0.99 -3.58
CA GLU A 52 11.40 0.25 -4.76
C GLU A 52 10.01 0.72 -5.18
N PHE A 53 9.73 0.65 -6.48
CA PHE A 53 8.44 0.98 -7.06
C PHE A 53 8.03 -0.09 -8.08
N GLY A 54 6.73 -0.33 -8.13
CA GLY A 54 6.08 -1.04 -9.22
C GLY A 54 5.20 -0.11 -10.02
N ALA A 55 4.87 -0.54 -11.23
CA ALA A 55 3.85 0.11 -12.04
C ALA A 55 3.14 -0.89 -12.94
N ILE A 56 1.89 -0.59 -13.26
CA ILE A 56 1.08 -1.33 -14.22
C ILE A 56 0.49 -0.36 -15.23
N ALA A 57 0.53 -0.72 -16.50
CA ALA A 57 -0.21 -0.03 -17.54
C ALA A 57 -1.14 -0.99 -18.26
N PHE A 58 -2.31 -0.51 -18.64
CA PHE A 58 -3.31 -1.30 -19.37
C PHE A 58 -4.00 -0.47 -20.45
N ALA A 59 -4.37 -1.16 -21.53
CA ALA A 59 -5.12 -0.63 -22.65
C ALA A 59 -6.62 -0.99 -22.53
N PRO A 60 -7.50 -0.33 -23.31
CA PRO A 60 -8.95 -0.57 -23.26
C PRO A 60 -9.39 -2.00 -23.60
N ASP A 61 -8.56 -2.74 -24.35
CA ASP A 61 -8.79 -4.15 -24.70
C ASP A 61 -8.38 -5.15 -23.60
N GLY A 62 -7.83 -4.63 -22.49
CA GLY A 62 -7.32 -5.40 -21.36
C GLY A 62 -5.92 -5.98 -21.55
N SER A 63 -5.21 -5.61 -22.62
CA SER A 63 -3.76 -5.82 -22.72
C SER A 63 -3.04 -4.97 -21.69
N PHE A 64 -1.95 -5.47 -21.11
CA PHE A 64 -1.25 -4.80 -20.02
C PHE A 64 0.25 -5.07 -20.05
N PHE A 65 0.99 -4.23 -19.34
CA PHE A 65 2.38 -4.45 -19.00
C PHE A 65 2.61 -4.05 -17.54
N SER A 66 3.58 -4.66 -16.87
CA SER A 66 3.90 -4.34 -15.48
C SER A 66 5.41 -4.39 -15.23
N VAL A 67 5.87 -3.54 -14.31
CA VAL A 67 7.25 -3.49 -13.85
C VAL A 67 7.29 -3.48 -12.32
N TRP A 68 8.37 -3.97 -11.74
CA TRP A 68 8.63 -4.00 -10.31
C TRP A 68 10.13 -3.79 -10.04
N LYS A 69 10.49 -3.50 -8.80
CA LYS A 69 11.87 -3.23 -8.35
C LYS A 69 12.55 -2.08 -9.12
N ILE A 70 11.78 -1.05 -9.45
CA ILE A 70 12.32 0.17 -10.07
C ILE A 70 12.69 1.17 -8.98
N GLY A 71 13.84 1.83 -9.10
CA GLY A 71 14.38 2.71 -8.06
C GLY A 71 13.63 4.04 -7.89
N SER A 72 12.75 4.40 -8.84
CA SER A 72 11.95 5.61 -8.75
C SER A 72 10.55 5.43 -9.34
N ARG A 73 9.60 6.22 -8.82
CA ARG A 73 8.22 6.24 -9.30
C ARG A 73 8.13 6.65 -10.78
N LEU A 74 8.84 7.71 -11.16
CA LEU A 74 8.77 8.26 -12.53
C LEU A 74 9.31 7.27 -13.55
N GLU A 75 10.46 6.65 -13.28
CA GLU A 75 11.04 5.63 -14.16
C GLU A 75 10.10 4.42 -14.33
N ALA A 76 9.41 4.00 -13.25
CA ALA A 76 8.45 2.91 -13.31
C ALA A 76 7.27 3.26 -14.24
N GLU A 77 6.72 4.47 -14.12
CA GLU A 77 5.62 4.94 -14.96
C GLU A 77 6.02 5.09 -16.43
N GLU A 78 7.18 5.67 -16.70
CA GLU A 78 7.67 5.87 -18.06
C GLU A 78 7.94 4.53 -18.75
N LYS A 79 8.61 3.60 -18.04
CA LYS A 79 8.89 2.27 -18.55
C LYS A 79 7.62 1.51 -18.88
N VAL A 80 6.66 1.45 -17.95
CA VAL A 80 5.42 0.71 -18.19
C VAL A 80 4.56 1.33 -19.30
N ARG A 81 4.58 2.67 -19.43
CA ARG A 81 3.87 3.38 -20.49
C ARG A 81 4.49 3.13 -21.86
N ALA A 82 5.82 3.12 -21.96
CA ALA A 82 6.53 2.81 -23.21
C ALA A 82 6.24 1.39 -23.68
N GLU A 83 6.33 0.42 -22.78
CA GLU A 83 6.07 -1.01 -23.07
C GLU A 83 4.60 -1.24 -23.45
N CYS A 84 3.66 -0.64 -22.73
CA CYS A 84 2.26 -0.74 -23.09
C CYS A 84 1.95 -0.09 -24.45
N ALA A 85 2.55 1.07 -24.75
CA ALA A 85 2.38 1.72 -26.05
C ALA A 85 2.93 0.87 -27.20
N ALA A 86 4.02 0.13 -26.98
CA ALA A 86 4.60 -0.79 -27.96
C ALA A 86 3.66 -1.96 -28.33
N LEU A 87 2.67 -2.29 -27.49
CA LEU A 87 1.65 -3.30 -27.81
C LEU A 87 0.69 -2.84 -28.94
N GLY A 88 0.60 -1.53 -29.21
CA GLY A 88 -0.25 -0.99 -30.29
C GLY A 88 -1.76 -1.20 -30.08
N ARG A 89 -2.22 -1.26 -28.83
CA ARG A 89 -3.62 -1.58 -28.46
C ARG A 89 -4.46 -0.36 -28.02
N GLY A 90 -3.99 0.84 -28.31
CA GLY A 90 -4.65 2.11 -27.96
C GLY A 90 -3.95 2.87 -26.84
N ALA A 91 -4.64 3.84 -26.24
CA ALA A 91 -4.09 4.67 -25.18
C ALA A 91 -3.94 3.85 -23.88
N CYS A 92 -2.72 3.83 -23.34
CA CYS A 92 -2.41 3.14 -22.10
C CYS A 92 -2.60 4.05 -20.89
N GLU A 93 -3.38 3.57 -19.92
CA GLU A 93 -3.43 4.15 -18.59
C GLU A 93 -2.35 3.49 -17.73
N ALA A 94 -1.51 4.28 -17.07
CA ALA A 94 -0.40 3.81 -16.24
C ALA A 94 -0.58 4.25 -14.79
N VAL A 95 -0.33 3.35 -13.85
CA VAL A 95 -0.41 3.59 -12.40
C VAL A 95 0.83 3.01 -11.74
N SER A 96 1.52 3.83 -10.93
CA SER A 96 2.65 3.40 -10.11
C SER A 96 2.28 3.29 -8.63
N PHE A 97 3.07 2.52 -7.89
CA PHE A 97 2.87 2.25 -6.48
C PHE A 97 4.20 1.91 -5.80
N ARG A 98 4.27 2.11 -4.48
CA ARG A 98 5.48 1.82 -3.67
C ARG A 98 5.75 0.31 -3.58
N GLY A 99 6.98 -0.05 -3.24
CA GLY A 99 7.47 -1.43 -3.19
C GLY A 99 6.63 -2.36 -2.32
N GLU A 100 6.18 -1.88 -1.16
CA GLU A 100 5.35 -2.63 -0.23
C GLU A 100 3.91 -2.88 -0.73
N VAL A 101 3.49 -2.19 -1.79
CA VAL A 101 2.15 -2.28 -2.36
C VAL A 101 2.12 -3.30 -3.48
N CYS A 102 1.06 -4.09 -3.49
CA CYS A 102 0.66 -4.95 -4.59
C CYS A 102 -0.51 -4.32 -5.35
N ALA A 103 -0.49 -4.45 -6.66
CA ALA A 103 -1.56 -4.07 -7.56
C ALA A 103 -2.00 -5.26 -8.39
N ALA A 104 -3.29 -5.36 -8.66
CA ALA A 104 -3.87 -6.37 -9.52
C ALA A 104 -4.83 -5.70 -10.49
N ILE A 105 -5.04 -6.35 -11.63
CA ILE A 105 -6.07 -5.94 -12.59
C ILE A 105 -7.01 -7.10 -12.91
N ALA A 106 -8.28 -6.77 -13.04
CA ALA A 106 -9.32 -7.68 -13.47
C ALA A 106 -10.04 -7.10 -14.68
N SER A 107 -10.40 -7.96 -15.64
CA SER A 107 -11.15 -7.56 -16.82
C SER A 107 -12.40 -8.40 -17.01
N GLY A 108 -13.50 -7.75 -17.40
CA GLY A 108 -14.78 -8.38 -17.73
C GLY A 108 -15.20 -8.07 -19.16
N ARG A 109 -16.02 -8.94 -19.76
CA ARG A 109 -16.57 -8.73 -21.11
C ARG A 109 -17.88 -7.98 -21.00
N ILE A 110 -18.02 -6.89 -21.76
CA ILE A 110 -19.27 -6.09 -21.80
C ILE A 110 -20.01 -6.21 -23.14
N ALA A 111 -19.30 -6.58 -24.21
CA ALA A 111 -19.86 -6.85 -25.53
C ALA A 111 -18.98 -7.89 -26.26
N LYS A 112 -19.30 -8.20 -27.52
CA LYS A 112 -18.59 -9.22 -28.31
C LYS A 112 -17.07 -9.00 -28.35
N GLU A 113 -16.61 -7.75 -28.41
CA GLU A 113 -15.16 -7.43 -28.45
C GLU A 113 -14.72 -6.39 -27.40
N ARG A 114 -15.65 -5.81 -26.66
CA ARG A 114 -15.34 -4.77 -25.69
C ARG A 114 -15.14 -5.36 -24.30
N LYS A 115 -14.06 -4.94 -23.66
CA LYS A 115 -13.77 -5.26 -22.26
C LYS A 115 -13.84 -4.00 -21.40
N ILE A 116 -13.96 -4.23 -20.10
CA ILE A 116 -13.69 -3.24 -19.07
C ILE A 116 -12.59 -3.80 -18.18
N THR A 117 -11.71 -2.95 -17.69
CA THR A 117 -10.59 -3.32 -16.83
C THR A 117 -10.59 -2.43 -15.62
N TYR A 118 -10.37 -3.03 -14.45
CA TYR A 118 -10.28 -2.34 -13.17
C TYR A 118 -9.01 -2.76 -12.45
N SER A 119 -8.40 -1.82 -11.76
CA SER A 119 -7.28 -2.07 -10.86
C SER A 119 -7.72 -2.10 -9.39
N GLY A 120 -6.99 -2.87 -8.60
CA GLY A 120 -7.07 -2.92 -7.15
C GLY A 120 -5.67 -2.92 -6.56
N GLY A 121 -5.51 -2.33 -5.37
CA GLY A 121 -4.23 -2.31 -4.65
C GLY A 121 -4.40 -2.77 -3.20
N GLY A 122 -3.33 -3.32 -2.63
CA GLY A 122 -3.29 -3.81 -1.25
C GLY A 122 -1.85 -4.07 -0.79
N LEU A 123 -1.65 -4.38 0.49
CA LEU A 123 -0.32 -4.72 1.03
C LEU A 123 0.08 -6.18 0.72
N THR A 124 -0.88 -6.98 0.31
CA THR A 124 -0.71 -8.38 -0.10
C THR A 124 -1.25 -8.59 -1.52
N PRO A 125 -0.76 -9.61 -2.25
CA PRO A 125 -1.31 -9.98 -3.54
C PRO A 125 -2.82 -10.25 -3.49
N SER A 126 -3.27 -11.07 -2.52
CA SER A 126 -4.67 -11.47 -2.39
C SER A 126 -5.60 -10.29 -2.09
N ASP A 127 -5.16 -9.28 -1.33
CA ASP A 127 -5.94 -8.06 -1.10
C ASP A 127 -6.14 -7.27 -2.40
N ALA A 128 -5.07 -7.12 -3.19
CA ALA A 128 -5.11 -6.43 -4.47
C ALA A 128 -6.04 -7.14 -5.45
N GLU A 129 -5.95 -8.48 -5.55
CA GLU A 129 -6.80 -9.33 -6.39
C GLU A 129 -8.27 -9.22 -6.02
N ARG A 130 -8.58 -9.38 -4.73
CA ARG A 130 -9.95 -9.25 -4.20
C ARG A 130 -10.54 -7.88 -4.53
N LEU A 131 -9.76 -6.81 -4.38
CA LEU A 131 -10.23 -5.46 -4.66
C LEU A 131 -10.43 -5.22 -6.17
N ALA A 132 -9.53 -5.71 -7.02
CA ALA A 132 -9.65 -5.60 -8.47
C ALA A 132 -10.89 -6.35 -9.00
N LEU A 133 -11.06 -7.61 -8.57
CA LEU A 133 -12.23 -8.43 -8.92
C LEU A 133 -13.51 -7.83 -8.35
N GLY A 134 -13.50 -7.36 -7.10
CA GLY A 134 -14.66 -6.74 -6.47
C GLY A 134 -15.13 -5.49 -7.21
N ARG A 135 -14.20 -4.59 -7.58
CA ARG A 135 -14.51 -3.39 -8.38
C ARG A 135 -15.03 -3.73 -9.76
N CYS A 136 -14.42 -4.70 -10.44
CA CYS A 136 -14.88 -5.14 -11.75
C CYS A 136 -16.27 -5.76 -11.71
N ASN A 137 -16.53 -6.66 -10.75
CA ASN A 137 -17.84 -7.32 -10.61
C ASN A 137 -18.94 -6.39 -10.09
N ALA A 138 -18.58 -5.28 -9.43
CA ALA A 138 -19.53 -4.23 -9.06
C ALA A 138 -20.05 -3.45 -10.29
N ASP A 139 -19.33 -3.49 -11.43
CA ASP A 139 -19.84 -2.93 -12.68
C ASP A 139 -20.89 -3.86 -13.29
N ARG A 140 -22.15 -3.40 -13.32
CA ARG A 140 -23.29 -4.13 -13.90
C ARG A 140 -23.06 -4.55 -15.35
N ARG A 141 -22.25 -3.81 -16.12
CA ARG A 141 -21.93 -4.13 -17.51
C ARG A 141 -21.11 -5.42 -17.63
N ALA A 142 -20.30 -5.75 -16.62
CA ALA A 142 -19.48 -6.95 -16.61
C ALA A 142 -20.28 -8.24 -16.43
N ARG A 143 -21.51 -8.16 -15.88
CA ARG A 143 -22.40 -9.32 -15.63
C ARG A 143 -21.71 -10.49 -14.91
N GLY A 144 -20.80 -10.19 -13.97
CA GLY A 144 -20.05 -11.21 -13.22
C GLY A 144 -18.99 -11.97 -14.03
N THR A 145 -18.64 -11.51 -15.22
CA THR A 145 -17.66 -12.17 -16.11
C THR A 145 -16.20 -11.79 -15.82
N CYS A 146 -15.95 -11.04 -14.75
CA CYS A 146 -14.61 -10.55 -14.47
C CYS A 146 -13.65 -11.66 -14.11
N GLN A 147 -12.47 -11.62 -14.71
CA GLN A 147 -11.36 -12.52 -14.45
C GLN A 147 -10.12 -11.71 -14.08
N LEU A 148 -9.34 -12.24 -13.14
CA LEU A 148 -8.04 -11.71 -12.81
C LEU A 148 -7.12 -11.84 -14.04
N ARG A 149 -6.34 -10.80 -14.33
CA ARG A 149 -5.42 -10.75 -15.47
C ARG A 149 -3.97 -10.81 -15.03
N THR A 150 -3.63 -10.11 -13.97
CA THR A 150 -2.30 -10.15 -13.34
C THR A 150 -2.35 -9.57 -11.94
N THR A 151 -1.32 -9.89 -11.18
CA THR A 151 -1.00 -9.34 -9.86
C THR A 151 0.50 -9.07 -9.81
N VAL A 152 0.89 -7.90 -9.32
CA VAL A 152 2.29 -7.47 -9.23
C VAL A 152 2.50 -6.71 -7.93
N CYS A 153 3.55 -7.05 -7.17
CA CYS A 153 4.00 -6.25 -6.05
C CYS A 153 5.21 -5.41 -6.44
N GLY A 154 5.31 -4.20 -5.89
CA GLY A 154 6.37 -3.25 -6.29
C GLY A 154 7.76 -3.76 -5.94
N ASP A 155 7.87 -4.62 -4.93
CA ASP A 155 9.08 -5.32 -4.49
C ASP A 155 9.27 -6.70 -5.15
N GLY A 156 8.40 -7.08 -6.09
CA GLY A 156 8.46 -8.35 -6.82
C GLY A 156 7.99 -9.57 -6.04
N ARG A 157 7.29 -9.41 -4.90
CA ARG A 157 6.51 -10.51 -4.32
C ARG A 157 5.44 -10.94 -5.32
N LEU A 158 5.30 -12.25 -5.56
CA LEU A 158 4.26 -12.80 -6.43
C LEU A 158 3.32 -13.71 -5.61
N ASP A 159 2.07 -13.75 -6.02
CA ASP A 159 1.14 -14.83 -5.67
C ASP A 159 1.52 -16.10 -6.45
N SER A 160 1.20 -17.27 -5.89
CA SER A 160 1.30 -18.60 -6.52
C SER A 160 0.73 -18.73 -7.94
N THR A 161 -0.22 -17.88 -8.34
CA THR A 161 -0.85 -17.83 -9.65
C THR A 161 -0.05 -17.04 -10.69
N THR A 162 0.79 -16.10 -10.26
CA THR A 162 1.64 -15.27 -11.15
C THR A 162 3.00 -15.89 -11.44
N ALA A 163 3.45 -16.86 -10.62
CA ALA A 163 4.67 -17.64 -10.88
C ALA A 163 4.61 -18.52 -12.15
N ARG A 164 3.49 -18.47 -12.89
CA ARG A 164 3.20 -19.33 -14.04
C ARG A 164 2.89 -18.57 -15.34
N ALA A 165 3.29 -17.31 -15.45
CA ALA A 165 3.31 -16.61 -16.74
C ALA A 165 4.71 -16.78 -17.37
N PRO A 166 4.80 -17.30 -18.61
CA PRO A 166 6.07 -17.41 -19.35
C PRO A 166 6.63 -16.05 -19.77
#